data_AF-A0A821WHJ9-F1
#
_entry.id   AF-A0A821WHJ9-F1
#
_cell.length_a   1.000
_cell.length_b   1.000
_cell.length_c   1.000
_cell.angle_alpha   90.00
_cell.angle_beta   90.00
_cell.angle_gamma   90.00
#
_symmetry.space_group_name_H-M   'P 1'
#
loop_
_entity.id
_entity.type
_entity.pdbx_description
1 polymer ?
#
loop_
_entity_poly.entity_id
_entity_poly.type
_entity_poly.pdbx_seq_one_letter_code
_entity_poly.pdbx_strand_id
1 'polypeptide(L)'
;MSTSMEDRHFDTFLLRNTTLSEIPSNVFANFTFLILQFEHNPYLSTIHSDAFINTNDYVRVFETSNTNLSETIFASVISNFANLLKITMLNDSVQRIPSNVFCQSTLQQLWFGIHGIATQPLKSVDSYAFYYLPSLQFLRIFSDDLSQFNKESFALRTSCDNECGLLEIHLGGRQLSSNSFPLTSLTLFGGRSVFIRFYQTPNLKYLDEAIFKPYLESDGSKSILDVAHSGSFVWGTEESCPCEMAWIQRDYFHSGDSMLIDNRVYGYPCWTYNFSSYIFIVDNDIIQLFVPTIEFYGSLYLQVSNMTYCPKTNILSCQQYIRIIQYSEQIYVRAMCPAGKAVTNFSFDYYTTFFS
;
A
#
# COMPACT_ATOMS: atom_id res chain seq x y z
N MET A 1 41.22 40.25 -16.96
CA MET A 1 40.97 40.36 -15.51
C MET A 1 39.83 39.42 -15.18
N SER A 2 40.18 38.22 -14.74
CA SER A 2 39.24 37.23 -14.20
C SER A 2 38.97 37.67 -12.76
N THR A 3 37.86 38.36 -12.56
CA THR A 3 37.24 38.41 -11.23
C THR A 3 36.73 36.99 -11.00
N SER A 4 37.34 36.28 -10.04
CA SER A 4 36.74 35.07 -9.49
C SER A 4 35.31 35.42 -9.12
N MET A 5 34.33 34.88 -9.86
CA MET A 5 32.94 34.92 -9.41
C MET A 5 32.95 34.25 -8.05
N GLU A 6 32.87 35.05 -6.98
CA GLU A 6 32.52 34.53 -5.67
C GLU A 6 31.26 33.69 -5.85
N ASP A 7 31.34 32.42 -5.45
CA ASP A 7 30.28 31.45 -5.60
C ASP A 7 29.00 32.02 -4.99
N ARG A 8 28.08 32.44 -5.86
CA ARG A 8 26.74 32.91 -5.48
C ARG A 8 25.89 31.68 -5.18
N HIS A 9 26.27 31.01 -4.10
CA HIS A 9 25.62 29.84 -3.57
C HIS A 9 24.61 30.26 -2.52
N PHE A 10 23.36 29.86 -2.74
CA PHE A 10 22.26 30.10 -1.84
C PHE A 10 21.66 28.77 -1.43
N ASP A 11 21.20 28.66 -0.19
CA ASP A 11 20.52 27.45 0.23
C ASP A 11 19.18 27.31 -0.48
N THR A 12 18.39 28.38 -0.53
CA THR A 12 17.00 28.32 -1.00
C THR A 12 16.66 29.43 -1.97
N PHE A 13 16.05 29.04 -3.09
CA PHE A 13 15.24 29.92 -3.92
C PHE A 13 13.77 29.71 -3.57
N LEU A 14 13.09 30.77 -3.12
CA LEU A 14 11.66 30.77 -2.80
C LEU A 14 10.93 31.78 -3.69
N LEU A 15 10.02 31.28 -4.53
CA LEU A 15 9.06 32.10 -5.25
C LEU A 15 7.67 31.92 -4.64
N ARG A 16 7.11 32.99 -4.07
CA ARG A 16 5.85 32.90 -3.33
C ARG A 16 4.87 34.02 -3.67
N ASN A 17 3.58 33.68 -3.78
CA ASN A 17 2.48 34.64 -3.96
C ASN A 17 2.66 35.59 -5.15
N THR A 18 3.18 35.09 -6.27
CA THR A 18 3.42 35.90 -7.46
C THR A 18 2.34 35.68 -8.52
N THR A 19 2.22 36.65 -9.43
CA THR A 19 1.39 36.55 -10.63
C THR A 19 2.19 36.09 -11.85
N LEU A 20 3.41 35.60 -11.64
CA LEU A 20 4.25 35.12 -12.74
C LEU A 20 3.64 33.87 -13.35
N SER A 21 3.52 33.86 -14.67
CA SER A 21 3.09 32.70 -15.43
C SER A 21 4.24 31.81 -15.87
N GLU A 22 5.45 32.37 -15.94
CA GLU A 22 6.63 31.71 -16.50
C GLU A 22 7.91 32.12 -15.76
N ILE A 23 8.84 31.17 -15.64
CA ILE A 23 10.26 31.44 -15.33
C ILE A 23 11.08 31.22 -16.60
N PRO A 24 11.65 32.28 -17.18
CA PRO A 24 12.34 32.21 -18.47
C PRO A 24 13.70 31.51 -18.36
N SER A 25 14.26 31.14 -19.51
CA SER A 25 15.58 30.52 -19.59
C SER A 25 16.68 31.41 -19.03
N ASN A 26 17.70 30.80 -18.42
CA ASN A 26 18.93 31.44 -17.93
C ASN A 26 18.75 32.58 -16.90
N VAL A 27 17.55 32.81 -16.38
CA VAL A 27 17.27 33.91 -15.45
C VAL A 27 18.08 33.81 -14.15
N PHE A 28 18.41 32.59 -13.72
CA PHE A 28 19.25 32.33 -12.55
C PHE A 28 20.59 31.66 -12.89
N ALA A 29 21.09 31.84 -14.13
CA ALA A 29 22.34 31.19 -14.55
C ALA A 29 23.56 31.55 -13.67
N ASN A 30 23.59 32.73 -13.04
CA ASN A 30 24.72 33.14 -12.19
C ASN A 30 24.58 32.72 -10.72
N PHE A 31 23.64 31.85 -10.41
CA PHE A 31 23.31 31.43 -9.05
C PHE A 31 23.26 29.90 -8.95
N THR A 32 23.52 29.38 -7.75
CA THR A 32 23.30 27.97 -7.43
C THR A 32 22.40 27.87 -6.19
N PHE A 33 21.49 26.91 -6.18
CA PHE A 33 20.54 26.67 -5.10
C PHE A 33 20.55 25.21 -4.66
N LEU A 34 20.45 24.97 -3.35
CA LEU A 34 20.24 23.64 -2.80
C LEU A 34 18.75 23.23 -2.86
N ILE A 35 17.86 24.21 -2.68
CA ILE A 35 16.41 24.04 -2.54
C ILE A 35 15.69 25.00 -3.50
N LEU A 36 14.75 24.46 -4.28
CA LEU A 36 13.85 25.24 -5.13
C LEU A 36 12.42 25.09 -4.61
N GLN A 37 11.79 26.20 -4.23
CA GLN A 37 10.44 26.25 -3.67
C GLN A 37 9.54 27.21 -4.44
N PHE A 38 8.38 26.72 -4.87
CA PHE A 38 7.35 27.49 -5.56
C PHE A 38 6.03 27.37 -4.81
N GLU A 39 5.63 28.42 -4.09
CA GLU A 39 4.46 28.39 -3.22
C GLU A 39 3.39 29.40 -3.64
N HIS A 40 2.14 28.97 -3.79
CA HIS A 40 1.00 29.85 -4.06
C HIS A 40 1.21 30.75 -5.29
N ASN A 41 1.63 30.14 -6.40
CA ASN A 41 1.80 30.81 -7.68
C ASN A 41 0.80 30.20 -8.70
N PRO A 42 -0.51 30.50 -8.58
CA PRO A 42 -1.55 29.78 -9.32
C PRO A 42 -1.49 29.99 -10.84
N TYR A 43 -0.74 31.00 -11.30
CA TYR A 43 -0.54 31.27 -12.73
C TYR A 43 0.72 30.63 -13.30
N LEU A 44 1.65 30.19 -12.44
CA LEU A 44 2.93 29.62 -12.86
C LEU A 44 2.70 28.26 -13.52
N SER A 45 2.72 28.26 -14.85
CA SER A 45 2.51 27.06 -15.66
C SER A 45 3.77 26.58 -16.35
N THR A 46 4.81 27.44 -16.44
CA THR A 46 6.04 27.15 -17.15
C THR A 46 7.26 27.50 -16.32
N ILE A 47 8.21 26.57 -16.23
CA ILE A 47 9.57 26.82 -15.77
C ILE A 47 10.47 26.27 -16.88
N HIS A 48 11.23 27.14 -17.53
CA HIS A 48 12.14 26.69 -18.57
C HIS A 48 13.20 25.75 -17.96
N SER A 49 13.55 24.66 -18.66
CA SER A 49 14.53 23.65 -18.19
C SER A 49 15.86 24.30 -17.78
N ASP A 50 16.26 25.34 -18.52
CA ASP A 50 17.53 26.05 -18.34
C ASP A 50 17.41 27.30 -17.43
N ALA A 51 16.26 27.52 -16.77
CA ALA A 51 16.11 28.63 -15.82
C ALA A 51 17.17 28.58 -14.71
N PHE A 52 17.58 27.36 -14.33
CA PHE A 52 18.51 27.04 -13.24
C PHE A 52 19.76 26.27 -13.73
N ILE A 53 20.24 26.52 -14.95
CA ILE A 53 21.25 25.67 -15.62
C ILE A 53 22.50 25.34 -14.78
N ASN A 54 23.04 26.31 -14.01
CA ASN A 54 24.22 26.09 -13.17
C ASN A 54 23.90 25.46 -11.80
N THR A 55 22.61 25.32 -11.46
CA THR A 55 22.11 24.74 -10.21
C THR A 55 21.88 23.22 -10.34
N ASN A 56 21.90 22.67 -11.56
CA ASN A 56 21.51 21.29 -11.86
C ASN A 56 22.15 20.22 -10.94
N ASP A 57 23.44 20.35 -10.67
CA ASP A 57 24.18 19.41 -9.82
C ASP A 57 24.01 19.65 -8.32
N TYR A 58 23.43 20.78 -7.93
CA TYR A 58 23.32 21.21 -6.53
C TYR A 58 21.94 20.92 -5.92
N VAL A 59 20.86 21.00 -6.71
CA VAL A 59 19.50 20.86 -6.18
C VAL A 59 19.32 19.50 -5.49
N ARG A 60 18.94 19.56 -4.21
CA ARG A 60 18.56 18.42 -3.39
C ARG A 60 17.05 18.34 -3.16
N VAL A 61 16.37 19.47 -3.19
CA VAL A 61 14.95 19.55 -2.84
C VAL A 61 14.22 20.40 -3.87
N PHE A 62 13.14 19.85 -4.42
CA PHE A 62 12.24 20.56 -5.34
C PHE A 62 10.81 20.47 -4.80
N GLU A 63 10.22 21.61 -4.49
CA GLU A 63 8.88 21.67 -3.88
C GLU A 63 7.99 22.67 -4.62
N THR A 64 6.80 22.21 -4.98
CA THR A 64 5.74 23.00 -5.60
C THR A 64 4.48 22.89 -4.76
N SER A 65 3.83 24.03 -4.54
CA SER A 65 2.53 24.08 -3.91
C SER A 65 1.65 25.14 -4.55
N ASN A 66 0.45 24.75 -4.97
CA ASN A 66 -0.54 25.64 -5.58
C ASN A 66 0.04 26.38 -6.79
N THR A 67 0.58 25.61 -7.73
CA THR A 67 1.03 26.08 -9.06
C THR A 67 0.17 25.50 -10.17
N ASN A 68 0.41 25.88 -11.43
CA ASN A 68 -0.27 25.32 -12.59
C ASN A 68 0.68 24.49 -13.47
N LEU A 69 1.72 23.91 -12.86
CA LEU A 69 2.68 23.08 -13.58
C LEU A 69 2.01 21.77 -14.03
N SER A 70 2.13 21.47 -15.32
CA SER A 70 1.68 20.20 -15.91
C SER A 70 2.73 19.10 -15.72
N GLU A 71 2.35 17.85 -15.92
CA GLU A 71 3.25 16.70 -15.85
C GLU A 71 4.46 16.83 -16.80
N THR A 72 4.28 17.46 -17.97
CA THR A 72 5.36 17.61 -18.97
C THR A 72 6.40 18.64 -18.53
N ILE A 73 5.93 19.77 -18.00
CA ILE A 73 6.81 20.83 -17.51
C ILE A 73 7.57 20.36 -16.27
N PHE A 74 6.84 19.74 -15.33
CA PHE A 74 7.45 19.13 -14.16
C PHE A 74 8.54 18.14 -14.53
N ALA A 75 8.24 17.15 -15.39
CA ALA A 75 9.18 16.13 -15.82
C ALA A 75 10.44 16.73 -16.47
N SER A 76 10.26 17.72 -17.34
CA SER A 76 11.35 18.46 -17.99
C SER A 76 12.28 19.09 -16.96
N VAL A 77 11.73 19.80 -15.98
CA VAL A 77 12.51 20.49 -14.94
C VAL A 77 13.28 19.50 -14.07
N ILE A 78 12.62 18.49 -13.52
CA ILE A 78 13.29 17.56 -12.59
C ILE A 78 14.35 16.69 -13.27
N SER A 79 14.23 16.44 -14.57
CA SER A 79 15.20 15.65 -15.33
C SER A 79 16.61 16.26 -15.32
N ASN A 80 16.72 17.56 -15.10
CA ASN A 80 17.99 18.28 -15.01
C ASN A 80 18.67 18.15 -13.65
N PHE A 81 17.97 17.70 -12.60
CA PHE A 81 18.49 17.72 -11.23
C PHE A 81 18.99 16.33 -10.81
N ALA A 82 20.27 16.06 -11.01
CA ALA A 82 20.85 14.73 -10.83
C ALA A 82 20.88 14.26 -9.37
N ASN A 83 20.98 15.20 -8.41
CA ASN A 83 21.20 14.92 -6.99
C ASN A 83 19.96 15.14 -6.11
N LEU A 84 18.75 15.11 -6.68
CA LEU A 84 17.51 15.25 -5.90
C LEU A 84 17.41 14.17 -4.83
N LEU A 85 17.04 14.61 -3.62
CA LEU A 85 16.72 13.77 -2.47
C LEU A 85 15.22 13.76 -2.19
N LYS A 86 14.53 14.88 -2.45
CA LYS A 86 13.11 15.06 -2.17
C LYS A 86 12.42 15.83 -3.28
N ILE A 87 11.25 15.33 -3.68
CA ILE A 87 10.27 16.06 -4.50
C ILE A 87 8.96 16.13 -3.73
N THR A 88 8.34 17.30 -3.70
CA THR A 88 7.00 17.50 -3.15
C THR A 88 6.16 18.33 -4.10
N MET A 89 5.02 17.79 -4.50
CA MET A 89 4.06 18.46 -5.37
C MET A 89 2.69 18.49 -4.69
N LEU A 90 2.18 19.68 -4.40
CA LEU A 90 0.95 19.87 -3.62
C LEU A 90 -0.03 20.80 -4.36
N ASN A 91 -1.20 20.31 -4.76
CA ASN A 91 -2.20 21.13 -5.47
C ASN A 91 -1.65 21.80 -6.74
N ASP A 92 -1.02 21.00 -7.61
CA ASP A 92 -0.58 21.43 -8.94
C ASP A 92 -1.53 20.87 -10.00
N SER A 93 -1.20 20.99 -11.29
CA SER A 93 -2.05 20.54 -12.41
C SER A 93 -1.67 19.15 -12.94
N VAL A 94 -0.95 18.35 -12.15
CA VAL A 94 -0.46 17.02 -12.53
C VAL A 94 -1.59 16.00 -12.47
N GLN A 95 -2.02 15.50 -13.64
CA GLN A 95 -3.11 14.52 -13.73
C GLN A 95 -2.63 13.07 -13.80
N ARG A 96 -1.35 12.84 -14.11
CA ARG A 96 -0.75 11.51 -14.19
C ARG A 96 0.69 11.54 -13.71
N ILE A 97 1.18 10.44 -13.14
CA ILE A 97 2.62 10.20 -12.95
C ILE A 97 3.12 9.37 -14.13
N PRO A 98 3.89 9.94 -15.07
CA PRO A 98 4.32 9.23 -16.27
C PRO A 98 5.31 8.09 -16.01
N SER A 99 5.35 7.13 -16.94
CA SER A 99 6.38 6.08 -16.95
C SER A 99 7.79 6.68 -16.98
N ASN A 100 8.71 6.11 -16.19
CA ASN A 100 10.12 6.49 -16.18
C ASN A 100 10.37 8.00 -15.97
N VAL A 101 9.45 8.72 -15.31
CA VAL A 101 9.58 10.17 -15.13
C VAL A 101 10.72 10.55 -14.18
N PHE A 102 11.08 9.63 -13.27
CA PHE A 102 12.19 9.82 -12.35
C PHE A 102 13.39 8.98 -12.75
N CYS A 103 14.56 9.62 -12.85
CA CYS A 103 15.83 8.99 -13.18
C CYS A 103 16.92 9.27 -12.12
N GLN A 104 16.56 9.91 -11.00
CA GLN A 104 17.48 10.35 -9.97
C GLN A 104 17.76 9.20 -8.98
N SER A 105 18.96 8.62 -9.05
CA SER A 105 19.35 7.50 -8.20
C SER A 105 19.41 7.85 -6.71
N THR A 106 19.53 9.14 -6.37
CA THR A 106 19.60 9.65 -5.00
C THR A 106 18.24 9.96 -4.38
N LEU A 107 17.15 9.93 -5.15
CA LEU A 107 15.84 10.38 -4.69
C LEU A 107 15.29 9.44 -3.62
N GLN A 108 14.99 10.00 -2.45
CA GLN A 108 14.57 9.27 -1.25
C GLN A 108 13.10 9.50 -0.91
N GLN A 109 12.55 10.68 -1.24
CA GLN A 109 11.20 11.06 -0.84
C GLN A 109 10.39 11.64 -1.99
N LEU A 110 9.18 11.10 -2.19
CA LEU A 110 8.21 11.54 -3.19
C LEU A 110 6.86 11.79 -2.56
N TRP A 111 6.32 13.00 -2.75
CA TRP A 111 5.05 13.42 -2.18
C TRP A 111 4.16 14.03 -3.28
N PHE A 112 3.03 13.40 -3.55
CA PHE A 112 1.98 13.89 -4.44
C PHE A 112 0.70 14.09 -3.64
N GLY A 113 0.39 15.34 -3.30
CA GLY A 113 -0.78 15.68 -2.50
C GLY A 113 -0.72 15.23 -1.04
N ILE A 114 -1.56 15.85 -0.21
CA ILE A 114 -1.75 15.57 1.21
C ILE A 114 -3.23 15.78 1.56
N HIS A 115 -3.87 14.74 2.10
CA HIS A 115 -5.26 14.81 2.57
C HIS A 115 -5.49 16.00 3.52
N GLY A 116 -6.59 16.73 3.30
CA GLY A 116 -7.02 17.86 4.15
C GLY A 116 -6.18 19.13 4.03
N ILE A 117 -5.08 19.10 3.26
CA ILE A 117 -4.20 20.26 3.06
C ILE A 117 -4.18 20.66 1.58
N ALA A 118 -3.83 19.72 0.69
CA ALA A 118 -3.63 20.00 -0.72
C ALA A 118 -3.85 18.73 -1.56
N THR A 119 -4.88 18.71 -2.39
CA THR A 119 -5.18 17.58 -3.29
C THR A 119 -4.55 17.83 -4.66
N GLN A 120 -3.98 16.79 -5.28
CA GLN A 120 -3.61 16.83 -6.70
C GLN A 120 -4.79 16.38 -7.55
N PRO A 121 -4.99 16.84 -8.79
CA PRO A 121 -5.97 16.28 -9.73
C PRO A 121 -5.45 14.96 -10.37
N LEU A 122 -4.64 14.21 -9.64
CA LEU A 122 -3.94 13.02 -10.11
C LEU A 122 -4.92 11.85 -10.27
N LYS A 123 -5.12 11.39 -11.50
CA LYS A 123 -6.05 10.31 -11.84
C LYS A 123 -5.40 8.94 -11.91
N SER A 124 -4.14 8.89 -12.34
CA SER A 124 -3.46 7.61 -12.57
C SER A 124 -1.94 7.64 -12.37
N VAL A 125 -1.37 6.45 -12.18
CA VAL A 125 0.07 6.19 -12.16
C VAL A 125 0.42 5.18 -13.24
N ASP A 126 1.31 5.54 -14.15
CA ASP A 126 1.69 4.69 -15.26
C ASP A 126 2.61 3.53 -14.86
N SER A 127 2.80 2.56 -15.77
CA SER A 127 3.76 1.48 -15.59
C SER A 127 5.16 2.04 -15.39
N TYR A 128 5.96 1.43 -14.53
CA TYR A 128 7.36 1.79 -14.33
C TYR A 128 7.59 3.26 -13.92
N ALA A 129 6.59 3.91 -13.31
CA ALA A 129 6.71 5.30 -12.86
C ALA A 129 7.93 5.50 -11.94
N PHE A 130 8.21 4.53 -11.07
CA PHE A 130 9.27 4.60 -10.04
C PHE A 130 10.48 3.70 -10.34
N TYR A 131 10.60 3.18 -11.57
CA TYR A 131 11.51 2.09 -11.88
C TYR A 131 12.99 2.38 -11.61
N TYR A 132 13.45 3.60 -11.85
CA TYR A 132 14.85 4.00 -11.67
C TYR A 132 15.15 4.64 -10.32
N LEU A 133 14.37 4.31 -9.27
CA LEU A 133 14.51 4.90 -7.94
C LEU A 133 15.03 3.91 -6.88
N PRO A 134 16.31 3.49 -6.94
CA PRO A 134 16.88 2.54 -5.98
C PRO A 134 16.84 3.04 -4.53
N SER A 135 16.99 4.36 -4.33
CA SER A 135 17.09 4.98 -3.00
C SER A 135 15.75 5.44 -2.41
N LEU A 136 14.62 5.24 -3.10
CA LEU A 136 13.33 5.79 -2.67
C LEU A 136 12.91 5.16 -1.35
N GLN A 137 12.85 5.90 -0.25
CA GLN A 137 12.45 5.38 1.06
C GLN A 137 10.98 5.65 1.36
N PHE A 138 10.44 6.75 0.83
CA PHE A 138 9.09 7.18 1.14
C PHE A 138 8.37 7.67 -0.11
N LEU A 139 7.21 7.10 -0.38
CA LEU A 139 6.31 7.47 -1.45
C LEU A 139 4.93 7.75 -0.87
N ARG A 140 4.45 8.98 -1.00
CA ARG A 140 3.08 9.35 -0.70
C ARG A 140 2.36 9.80 -1.96
N ILE A 141 1.20 9.19 -2.20
CA ILE A 141 0.28 9.59 -3.26
C ILE A 141 -1.11 9.79 -2.64
N PHE A 142 -1.62 11.01 -2.73
CA PHE A 142 -2.96 11.39 -2.35
C PHE A 142 -3.61 12.21 -3.47
N SER A 143 -4.75 11.75 -3.94
CA SER A 143 -5.65 12.56 -4.77
C SER A 143 -7.07 12.05 -4.67
N ASP A 144 -8.03 12.97 -4.57
CA ASP A 144 -9.44 12.59 -4.60
C ASP A 144 -9.82 11.89 -5.91
N ASP A 145 -9.16 12.21 -7.02
CA ASP A 145 -9.44 11.70 -8.38
C ASP A 145 -8.65 10.43 -8.74
N LEU A 146 -7.71 10.00 -7.89
CA LEU A 146 -6.88 8.83 -8.15
C LEU A 146 -7.74 7.59 -8.17
N SER A 147 -7.83 6.97 -9.35
CA SER A 147 -8.73 5.85 -9.60
C SER A 147 -8.03 4.63 -10.19
N GLN A 148 -6.79 4.76 -10.68
CA GLN A 148 -6.12 3.69 -11.39
C GLN A 148 -4.59 3.69 -11.22
N PHE A 149 -4.05 2.49 -10.99
CA PHE A 149 -2.64 2.17 -11.20
C PHE A 149 -2.50 1.29 -12.45
N ASN A 150 -1.44 1.46 -13.22
CA ASN A 150 -1.13 0.56 -14.32
C ASN A 150 -0.29 -0.63 -13.84
N LYS A 151 -0.15 -1.64 -14.71
CA LYS A 151 0.75 -2.79 -14.44
C LYS A 151 2.15 -2.31 -14.09
N GLU A 152 2.80 -2.94 -13.13
CA GLU A 152 4.20 -2.68 -12.78
C GLU A 152 4.47 -1.20 -12.41
N SER A 153 3.44 -0.47 -11.94
CA SER A 153 3.59 0.95 -11.56
C SER A 153 4.61 1.14 -10.45
N PHE A 154 4.71 0.18 -9.53
CA PHE A 154 5.63 0.18 -8.39
C PHE A 154 6.87 -0.70 -8.59
N ALA A 155 7.11 -1.20 -9.79
CA ALA A 155 8.31 -1.98 -10.09
C ALA A 155 9.57 -1.14 -9.85
N LEU A 156 10.61 -1.76 -9.31
CA LEU A 156 11.93 -1.16 -9.06
C LEU A 156 13.00 -1.97 -9.82
N ARG A 157 13.95 -1.29 -10.46
CA ARG A 157 14.98 -1.92 -11.29
C ARG A 157 15.97 -2.77 -10.50
N THR A 158 16.35 -2.33 -9.31
CA THR A 158 17.57 -2.80 -8.65
C THR A 158 17.25 -3.93 -7.68
N SER A 159 17.96 -5.07 -7.78
CA SER A 159 17.99 -6.02 -6.67
C SER A 159 18.77 -5.40 -5.52
N CYS A 160 18.13 -5.35 -4.37
CA CYS A 160 18.75 -4.84 -3.17
C CYS A 160 19.48 -5.98 -2.49
N ASP A 161 20.79 -6.11 -2.75
CA ASP A 161 21.63 -7.18 -2.21
C ASP A 161 21.98 -6.97 -0.72
N ASN A 162 21.02 -6.50 0.10
CA ASN A 162 20.98 -6.37 1.57
C ASN A 162 20.98 -4.95 2.19
N GLU A 163 21.05 -3.85 1.42
CA GLU A 163 21.13 -2.48 1.99
C GLU A 163 19.94 -1.56 1.70
N CYS A 164 18.96 -1.98 0.90
CA CYS A 164 17.78 -1.14 0.72
C CYS A 164 16.90 -1.24 1.95
N GLY A 165 16.89 -0.17 2.75
CA GLY A 165 15.96 -0.02 3.87
C GLY A 165 14.50 -0.17 3.45
N LEU A 166 13.58 -0.13 4.40
CA LEU A 166 12.14 -0.20 4.14
C LEU A 166 11.70 0.86 3.09
N LEU A 167 10.84 0.48 2.15
CA LEU A 167 10.11 1.42 1.31
C LEU A 167 8.70 1.59 1.89
N GLU A 168 8.37 2.81 2.34
CA GLU A 168 7.03 3.16 2.80
C GLU A 168 6.22 3.77 1.67
N ILE A 169 5.06 3.17 1.37
CA ILE A 169 4.12 3.60 0.33
C ILE A 169 2.79 3.94 0.98
N HIS A 170 2.41 5.20 0.89
CA HIS A 170 1.17 5.73 1.42
C HIS A 170 0.24 6.08 0.26
N LEU A 171 -0.86 5.34 0.10
CA LEU A 171 -1.85 5.54 -0.96
C LEU A 171 -3.17 6.01 -0.38
N GLY A 172 -3.71 7.11 -0.92
CA GLY A 172 -5.01 7.63 -0.51
C GLY A 172 -5.73 8.36 -1.63
N GLY A 173 -7.06 8.40 -1.53
CA GLY A 173 -7.89 8.99 -2.56
C GLY A 173 -9.32 8.48 -2.56
N ARG A 174 -10.27 9.39 -2.81
CA ARG A 174 -11.69 9.06 -2.78
C ARG A 174 -12.10 8.11 -3.90
N GLN A 175 -11.52 8.23 -5.10
CA GLN A 175 -11.84 7.34 -6.21
C GLN A 175 -11.05 6.01 -6.20
N LEU A 176 -10.16 5.79 -5.23
CA LEU A 176 -9.47 4.50 -5.10
C LEU A 176 -10.45 3.41 -4.69
N SER A 177 -10.49 2.34 -5.48
CA SER A 177 -11.39 1.20 -5.31
C SER A 177 -10.63 -0.11 -5.41
N SER A 178 -11.31 -1.24 -5.12
CA SER A 178 -10.70 -2.57 -5.23
C SER A 178 -10.20 -2.91 -6.65
N ASN A 179 -10.78 -2.28 -7.68
CA ASN A 179 -10.40 -2.48 -9.08
C ASN A 179 -9.30 -1.51 -9.56
N SER A 180 -8.82 -0.62 -8.69
CA SER A 180 -7.78 0.36 -9.05
C SER A 180 -6.41 -0.29 -9.26
N PHE A 181 -6.23 -1.54 -8.85
CA PHE A 181 -4.98 -2.28 -8.92
C PHE A 181 -5.10 -3.44 -9.93
N PRO A 182 -4.28 -3.48 -10.99
CA PRO A 182 -4.16 -4.67 -11.83
C PRO A 182 -3.25 -5.72 -11.19
N LEU A 183 -3.35 -6.97 -11.66
CA LEU A 183 -2.67 -8.18 -11.15
C LEU A 183 -1.15 -7.99 -10.87
N THR A 184 -0.47 -7.17 -11.65
CA THR A 184 0.99 -6.97 -11.56
C THR A 184 1.41 -5.58 -11.07
N SER A 185 0.49 -4.77 -10.55
CA SER A 185 0.81 -3.42 -10.06
C SER A 185 1.80 -3.43 -8.89
N LEU A 186 1.69 -4.40 -7.98
CA LEU A 186 2.52 -4.56 -6.78
C LEU A 186 3.56 -5.67 -6.94
N THR A 187 4.15 -5.80 -8.13
CA THR A 187 5.20 -6.80 -8.39
C THR A 187 6.54 -6.12 -8.63
N LEU A 188 7.63 -6.89 -8.52
CA LEU A 188 8.99 -6.46 -8.87
C LEU A 188 9.56 -5.35 -7.97
N PHE A 189 9.42 -5.46 -6.65
CA PHE A 189 10.07 -4.54 -5.70
C PHE A 189 11.59 -4.74 -5.53
N GLY A 190 12.24 -5.52 -6.40
CA GLY A 190 13.69 -5.71 -6.35
C GLY A 190 14.20 -6.40 -5.07
N GLY A 191 13.39 -7.26 -4.45
CA GLY A 191 13.74 -7.91 -3.18
C GLY A 191 13.67 -7.00 -1.95
N ARG A 192 13.12 -5.79 -2.10
CA ARG A 192 13.01 -4.81 -1.02
C ARG A 192 11.81 -5.09 -0.13
N SER A 193 11.95 -4.83 1.18
CA SER A 193 10.82 -4.82 2.10
C SER A 193 9.96 -3.57 1.87
N VAL A 194 8.64 -3.75 1.78
CA VAL A 194 7.70 -2.67 1.47
C VAL A 194 6.61 -2.59 2.54
N PHE A 195 6.38 -1.40 3.07
CA PHE A 195 5.25 -1.08 3.92
C PHE A 195 4.22 -0.30 3.10
N ILE A 196 3.05 -0.89 2.82
CA ILE A 196 1.96 -0.22 2.10
C ILE A 196 0.87 0.16 3.09
N ARG A 197 0.48 1.44 3.12
CA ARG A 197 -0.63 1.94 3.92
C ARG A 197 -1.69 2.60 3.05
N PHE A 198 -2.94 2.21 3.29
CA PHE A 198 -4.11 2.88 2.73
C PHE A 198 -4.70 3.88 3.71
N TYR A 199 -5.10 5.05 3.21
CA TYR A 199 -5.78 6.07 4.02
C TYR A 199 -6.78 6.87 3.19
N GLN A 200 -7.94 7.18 3.76
CA GLN A 200 -8.96 8.00 3.08
C GLN A 200 -9.37 7.43 1.71
N THR A 201 -9.66 6.13 1.67
CA THR A 201 -10.04 5.38 0.48
C THR A 201 -11.44 4.79 0.64
N PRO A 202 -12.51 5.61 0.77
CA PRO A 202 -13.87 5.17 1.08
C PRO A 202 -14.46 4.15 0.07
N ASN A 203 -13.91 4.07 -1.15
CA ASN A 203 -14.38 3.15 -2.18
C ASN A 203 -13.56 1.83 -2.26
N LEU A 204 -12.52 1.67 -1.44
CA LEU A 204 -11.70 0.46 -1.37
C LEU A 204 -12.36 -0.58 -0.47
N LYS A 205 -13.21 -1.42 -1.08
CA LYS A 205 -14.05 -2.39 -0.35
C LYS A 205 -13.35 -3.71 -0.02
N TYR A 206 -12.36 -4.10 -0.82
CA TYR A 206 -11.56 -5.30 -0.62
C TYR A 206 -10.20 -5.17 -1.30
N LEU A 207 -9.28 -6.06 -0.95
CA LEU A 207 -7.98 -6.19 -1.59
C LEU A 207 -7.89 -7.60 -2.18
N ASP A 208 -7.61 -7.70 -3.48
CA ASP A 208 -7.52 -9.00 -4.16
C ASP A 208 -6.27 -9.78 -3.68
N GLU A 209 -6.46 -11.01 -3.22
CA GLU A 209 -5.36 -11.88 -2.78
C GLU A 209 -4.28 -12.03 -3.86
N ALA A 210 -4.68 -12.19 -5.12
CA ALA A 210 -3.75 -12.41 -6.22
C ALA A 210 -2.86 -11.19 -6.52
N ILE A 211 -3.28 -9.99 -6.09
CA ILE A 211 -2.50 -8.75 -6.24
C ILE A 211 -1.60 -8.51 -5.03
N PHE A 212 -2.14 -8.67 -3.82
CA PHE A 212 -1.46 -8.23 -2.60
C PHE A 212 -0.61 -9.32 -1.95
N LYS A 213 -1.01 -10.58 -2.05
CA LYS A 213 -0.25 -11.69 -1.45
C LYS A 213 1.17 -11.86 -2.03
N PRO A 214 1.40 -11.75 -3.36
CA PRO A 214 2.73 -12.01 -3.92
C PRO A 214 3.85 -11.13 -3.35
N TYR A 215 3.58 -9.85 -3.05
CA TYR A 215 4.63 -8.99 -2.46
C TYR A 215 4.84 -9.27 -0.97
N LEU A 216 3.78 -9.64 -0.25
CA LEU A 216 3.89 -10.06 1.14
C LEU A 216 4.68 -11.36 1.26
N GLU A 217 4.57 -12.26 0.29
CA GLU A 217 5.25 -13.56 0.26
C GLU A 217 6.62 -13.54 -0.44
N SER A 218 7.03 -12.41 -1.03
CA SER A 218 8.31 -12.34 -1.73
C SER A 218 9.48 -12.69 -0.78
N ASP A 219 10.31 -13.65 -1.22
CA ASP A 219 11.32 -14.32 -0.39
C ASP A 219 12.19 -13.32 0.38
N GLY A 220 12.18 -13.44 1.71
CA GLY A 220 12.98 -12.60 2.62
C GLY A 220 12.44 -11.19 2.87
N SER A 221 11.38 -10.76 2.20
CA SER A 221 10.78 -9.45 2.45
C SER A 221 10.02 -9.43 3.78
N LYS A 222 10.30 -8.43 4.63
CA LYS A 222 9.49 -8.09 5.80
C LYS A 222 8.41 -7.09 5.40
N SER A 223 7.75 -7.38 4.28
CA SER A 223 6.73 -6.50 3.71
C SER A 223 5.47 -6.51 4.57
N ILE A 224 4.85 -5.34 4.67
CA ILE A 224 3.74 -5.07 5.57
C ILE A 224 2.64 -4.34 4.81
N LEU A 225 1.40 -4.75 5.05
CA LEU A 225 0.18 -4.11 4.57
C LEU A 225 -0.59 -3.51 5.74
N ASP A 226 -0.81 -2.21 5.77
CA ASP A 226 -1.64 -1.50 6.75
C ASP A 226 -2.96 -1.04 6.12
N VAL A 227 -4.06 -1.69 6.55
CA VAL A 227 -5.43 -1.37 6.14
C VAL A 227 -6.23 -0.65 7.23
N ALA A 228 -5.63 -0.32 8.38
CA ALA A 228 -6.35 0.21 9.53
C ALA A 228 -6.98 1.60 9.28
N HIS A 229 -6.41 2.39 8.36
CA HIS A 229 -6.75 3.80 8.16
C HIS A 229 -7.56 4.09 6.89
N SER A 230 -8.04 3.06 6.18
CA SER A 230 -8.70 3.24 4.87
C SER A 230 -10.01 4.06 4.95
N GLY A 231 -10.67 4.12 6.11
CA GLY A 231 -11.96 4.80 6.29
C GLY A 231 -13.16 4.12 5.62
N SER A 232 -12.95 3.26 4.62
CA SER A 232 -14.00 2.44 3.98
C SER A 232 -14.36 1.21 4.79
N PHE A 233 -13.37 0.65 5.49
CA PHE A 233 -13.62 -0.43 6.41
C PHE A 233 -14.19 0.16 7.70
N VAL A 234 -15.50 0.41 7.71
CA VAL A 234 -16.25 0.66 8.95
C VAL A 234 -16.31 -0.67 9.69
N TRP A 235 -15.22 -0.98 10.39
CA TRP A 235 -15.03 -2.25 11.09
C TRP A 235 -16.12 -2.43 12.15
N GLY A 236 -16.86 -3.55 12.09
CA GLY A 236 -17.86 -3.93 13.09
C GLY A 236 -19.30 -4.10 12.60
N THR A 237 -19.60 -3.89 11.32
CA THR A 237 -20.90 -4.26 10.73
C THR A 237 -20.72 -5.43 9.74
N GLU A 238 -21.67 -6.37 9.67
CA GLU A 238 -21.60 -7.53 8.74
C GLU A 238 -21.44 -7.10 7.27
N GLU A 239 -21.93 -5.90 6.91
CA GLU A 239 -21.78 -5.33 5.56
C GLU A 239 -20.35 -4.89 5.22
N SER A 240 -19.45 -4.79 6.22
CA SER A 240 -18.11 -4.20 6.07
C SER A 240 -17.02 -5.17 5.60
N CYS A 241 -17.32 -6.47 5.50
CA CYS A 241 -16.29 -7.51 5.38
C CYS A 241 -16.62 -8.57 4.33
N PRO A 242 -16.38 -8.26 3.05
CA PRO A 242 -16.66 -9.18 1.94
C PRO A 242 -15.78 -10.43 2.01
N CYS A 243 -16.25 -11.55 1.42
CA CYS A 243 -15.51 -12.82 1.41
C CYS A 243 -14.15 -12.71 0.73
N GLU A 244 -14.01 -11.77 -0.19
CA GLU A 244 -12.79 -11.37 -0.90
C GLU A 244 -11.68 -10.92 0.07
N MET A 245 -12.02 -10.53 1.30
CA MET A 245 -11.06 -10.16 2.37
C MET A 245 -10.73 -11.32 3.32
N ALA A 246 -11.29 -12.51 3.12
CA ALA A 246 -11.06 -13.64 4.03
C ALA A 246 -9.58 -14.05 4.11
N TRP A 247 -8.82 -13.84 3.03
CA TRP A 247 -7.37 -14.10 3.03
C TRP A 247 -6.62 -13.15 3.97
N ILE A 248 -7.08 -11.90 4.10
CA ILE A 248 -6.51 -10.99 5.09
C ILE A 248 -6.72 -11.55 6.48
N GLN A 249 -7.92 -12.04 6.81
CA GLN A 249 -8.17 -12.66 8.12
C GLN A 249 -7.34 -13.92 8.38
N ARG A 250 -7.06 -14.72 7.34
CA ARG A 250 -6.15 -15.86 7.44
C ARG A 250 -4.74 -15.42 7.87
N ASP A 251 -4.27 -14.32 7.30
CA ASP A 251 -2.90 -13.81 7.43
C ASP A 251 -2.79 -12.71 8.51
N TYR A 252 -3.93 -12.30 9.08
CA TYR A 252 -4.10 -11.39 10.20
C TYR A 252 -4.05 -12.18 11.51
N PHE A 253 -3.37 -11.69 12.55
CA PHE A 253 -3.54 -12.28 13.87
C PHE A 253 -3.61 -11.29 15.03
N HIS A 254 -4.43 -11.71 15.99
CA HIS A 254 -4.71 -11.09 17.28
C HIS A 254 -3.45 -10.96 18.13
N SER A 255 -3.24 -9.75 18.63
CA SER A 255 -2.35 -9.43 19.73
C SER A 255 -2.77 -10.19 20.99
N GLY A 256 -2.30 -11.43 21.13
CA GLY A 256 -2.49 -12.25 22.32
C GLY A 256 -1.16 -12.71 22.87
N ASP A 257 -0.41 -13.49 22.08
CA ASP A 257 0.80 -14.14 22.58
C ASP A 257 1.98 -13.97 21.62
N SER A 258 3.03 -13.32 22.13
CA SER A 258 4.34 -13.07 21.53
C SER A 258 4.42 -12.00 20.42
N MET A 259 5.04 -10.89 20.81
CA MET A 259 5.17 -9.64 20.07
C MET A 259 6.31 -9.65 19.02
N LEU A 260 6.65 -10.80 18.44
CA LEU A 260 7.92 -10.96 17.72
C LEU A 260 7.76 -11.48 16.26
N ILE A 261 7.89 -10.52 15.33
CA ILE A 261 8.69 -10.58 14.08
C ILE A 261 7.99 -10.96 12.75
N ASP A 262 6.86 -11.68 12.70
CA ASP A 262 6.33 -12.20 11.41
C ASP A 262 5.01 -11.57 10.88
N ASN A 263 4.55 -10.46 11.46
CA ASN A 263 3.26 -9.86 11.07
C ASN A 263 3.35 -9.09 9.75
N ARG A 264 2.61 -9.55 8.74
CA ARG A 264 2.61 -8.95 7.38
C ARG A 264 1.38 -8.10 7.08
N VAL A 265 0.30 -8.19 7.88
CA VAL A 265 -0.90 -7.35 7.70
C VAL A 265 -1.34 -6.73 9.02
N TYR A 266 -1.41 -5.40 9.07
CA TYR A 266 -1.96 -4.59 10.15
C TYR A 266 -3.32 -4.02 9.76
N GLY A 267 -4.27 -4.03 10.69
CA GLY A 267 -5.68 -3.74 10.42
C GLY A 267 -6.52 -3.99 11.65
N TYR A 268 -7.84 -4.10 11.48
CA TYR A 268 -8.73 -4.64 12.50
C TYR A 268 -9.31 -5.98 12.00
N PRO A 269 -9.60 -6.94 12.89
CA PRO A 269 -10.28 -8.16 12.49
C PRO A 269 -11.67 -7.79 11.96
N CYS A 270 -11.91 -8.17 10.70
CA CYS A 270 -13.16 -8.04 9.97
C CYS A 270 -14.33 -8.70 10.71
N TRP A 271 -14.08 -9.91 11.22
CA TRP A 271 -15.12 -10.79 11.76
C TRP A 271 -14.82 -11.05 13.23
N THR A 272 -15.60 -10.42 14.12
CA THR A 272 -15.67 -10.83 15.52
C THR A 272 -16.91 -11.71 15.69
N TYR A 273 -16.74 -13.03 15.61
CA TYR A 273 -17.84 -13.94 15.88
C TYR A 273 -18.02 -14.10 17.39
N ASN A 274 -19.22 -13.82 17.88
CA ASN A 274 -19.59 -14.14 19.25
C ASN A 274 -20.08 -15.59 19.31
N PHE A 275 -19.26 -16.47 19.88
CA PHE A 275 -19.59 -17.89 20.01
C PHE A 275 -20.31 -18.25 21.32
N SER A 276 -20.75 -17.26 22.11
CA SER A 276 -21.46 -17.51 23.38
C SER A 276 -22.78 -18.27 23.24
N SER A 277 -23.29 -18.43 22.00
CA SER A 277 -24.53 -19.13 21.67
C SER A 277 -24.34 -20.52 21.04
N TYR A 278 -23.10 -21.00 20.88
CA TYR A 278 -22.81 -22.28 20.22
C TYR A 278 -22.65 -23.41 21.23
N ILE A 279 -23.26 -24.55 20.94
CA ILE A 279 -23.12 -25.77 21.73
C ILE A 279 -22.10 -26.66 21.02
N PHE A 280 -20.99 -26.91 21.70
CA PHE A 280 -20.00 -27.91 21.30
C PHE A 280 -20.33 -29.21 22.03
N ILE A 281 -20.66 -30.26 21.29
CA ILE A 281 -20.81 -31.60 21.86
C ILE A 281 -19.54 -32.37 21.50
N VAL A 282 -18.79 -32.77 22.51
CA VAL A 282 -17.64 -33.66 22.38
C VAL A 282 -18.10 -35.04 22.82
N ASP A 283 -18.26 -35.95 21.87
CA ASP A 283 -18.66 -37.34 22.14
C ASP A 283 -17.67 -38.27 21.43
N ASN A 284 -16.96 -39.10 22.20
CA ASN A 284 -16.04 -40.14 21.69
C ASN A 284 -15.10 -39.67 20.55
N ASP A 285 -14.28 -38.65 20.81
CA ASP A 285 -13.32 -38.05 19.85
C ASP A 285 -13.94 -37.35 18.63
N ILE A 286 -15.27 -37.13 18.63
CA ILE A 286 -15.97 -36.38 17.60
C ILE A 286 -16.38 -35.02 18.18
N ILE A 287 -15.86 -33.95 17.58
CA ILE A 287 -16.30 -32.58 17.85
C ILE A 287 -17.48 -32.29 16.90
N GLN A 288 -18.69 -32.21 17.47
CA GLN A 288 -19.87 -31.77 16.73
C GLN A 288 -20.07 -30.26 16.93
N LEU A 289 -19.96 -29.52 15.84
CA LEU A 289 -20.25 -28.08 15.81
C LEU A 289 -21.69 -27.86 15.36
N PHE A 290 -22.56 -27.43 16.28
CA PHE A 290 -23.90 -26.98 15.92
C PHE A 290 -23.87 -25.48 15.63
N VAL A 291 -23.93 -25.13 14.35
CA VAL A 291 -24.03 -23.73 13.89
C VAL A 291 -25.52 -23.40 13.73
N PRO A 292 -26.10 -22.53 14.56
CA PRO A 292 -27.47 -22.08 14.36
C PRO A 292 -27.48 -21.03 13.25
N THR A 293 -27.59 -21.45 11.99
CA THR A 293 -27.99 -20.54 10.91
C THR A 293 -29.48 -20.67 10.66
N ILE A 294 -30.15 -19.53 10.56
CA ILE A 294 -31.61 -19.39 10.42
C ILE A 294 -32.13 -19.99 9.09
N GLU A 295 -31.24 -20.43 8.18
CA GLU A 295 -31.61 -20.98 6.86
C GLU A 295 -30.99 -22.34 6.49
N PHE A 296 -30.21 -23.01 7.35
CA PHE A 296 -29.71 -24.36 7.04
C PHE A 296 -29.61 -25.23 8.29
N TYR A 297 -30.39 -26.32 8.31
CA TYR A 297 -30.15 -27.46 9.20
C TYR A 297 -29.21 -28.44 8.49
N GLY A 298 -27.92 -28.34 8.76
CA GLY A 298 -26.92 -29.31 8.34
C GLY A 298 -26.04 -29.69 9.52
N SER A 299 -25.95 -30.98 9.82
CA SER A 299 -24.95 -31.51 10.76
C SER A 299 -23.67 -31.84 9.99
N LEU A 300 -22.53 -31.31 10.45
CA LEU A 300 -21.21 -31.67 9.90
C LEU A 300 -20.57 -32.70 10.83
N TYR A 301 -20.35 -33.92 10.34
CA TYR A 301 -19.66 -34.98 11.07
C TYR A 301 -18.18 -35.00 10.68
N LEU A 302 -17.29 -34.82 11.65
CA LEU A 302 -15.84 -34.96 11.47
C LEU A 302 -15.34 -36.13 12.31
N GLN A 303 -14.98 -37.24 11.66
CA GLN A 303 -14.30 -38.35 12.31
C GLN A 303 -12.78 -38.16 12.15
N VAL A 304 -12.08 -38.02 13.26
CA VAL A 304 -10.61 -37.84 13.28
C VAL A 304 -9.95 -39.22 13.21
N SER A 305 -9.75 -39.76 12.02
CA SER A 305 -8.72 -40.78 11.79
C SER A 305 -8.23 -40.75 10.33
N ASN A 306 -6.91 -40.65 10.17
CA ASN A 306 -6.08 -40.73 8.95
C ASN A 306 -6.81 -40.61 7.59
N MET A 307 -6.63 -39.45 6.95
CA MET A 307 -7.07 -39.16 5.59
C MET A 307 -6.57 -40.18 4.56
N THR A 308 -7.49 -40.91 3.90
CA THR A 308 -7.47 -41.11 2.44
C THR A 308 -8.81 -41.59 1.89
N TYR A 309 -9.20 -40.96 0.77
CA TYR A 309 -10.20 -41.33 -0.23
C TYR A 309 -11.71 -41.07 -0.02
N CYS A 310 -12.24 -40.35 -1.01
CA CYS A 310 -13.63 -39.99 -1.23
C CYS A 310 -14.14 -40.77 -2.46
N PRO A 311 -15.26 -41.51 -2.40
CA PRO A 311 -15.94 -41.98 -3.60
C PRO A 311 -17.26 -41.23 -3.85
N LYS A 312 -17.32 -40.63 -5.05
CA LYS A 312 -18.46 -40.37 -5.96
C LYS A 312 -19.86 -40.41 -5.32
N THR A 313 -20.62 -39.32 -5.31
CA THR A 313 -21.15 -38.69 -6.53
C THR A 313 -21.52 -37.21 -6.36
N ASN A 314 -21.03 -36.41 -7.32
CA ASN A 314 -21.56 -35.10 -7.76
C ASN A 314 -21.49 -33.87 -6.83
N ILE A 315 -20.32 -33.61 -6.27
CA ILE A 315 -19.97 -32.30 -5.69
C ILE A 315 -19.00 -31.59 -6.65
N LEU A 316 -19.54 -30.73 -7.51
CA LEU A 316 -18.72 -29.78 -8.26
C LEU A 316 -18.53 -28.53 -7.39
N SER A 317 -17.28 -28.37 -6.92
CA SER A 317 -16.62 -27.13 -6.44
C SER A 317 -16.66 -26.69 -4.97
N CYS A 318 -16.80 -27.61 -3.99
CA CYS A 318 -16.46 -27.30 -2.59
C CYS A 318 -15.39 -28.26 -2.06
N GLN A 319 -14.12 -27.86 -2.14
CA GLN A 319 -13.07 -28.44 -1.29
C GLN A 319 -12.96 -27.58 -0.03
N GLN A 320 -13.42 -28.12 1.09
CA GLN A 320 -13.14 -27.58 2.42
C GLN A 320 -11.74 -28.03 2.83
N TYR A 321 -10.87 -27.09 3.22
CA TYR A 321 -9.60 -27.41 3.87
C TYR A 321 -9.82 -27.24 5.37
N ILE A 322 -9.79 -28.34 6.12
CA ILE A 322 -9.78 -28.33 7.58
C ILE A 322 -8.40 -28.81 8.01
N ARG A 323 -7.63 -27.92 8.65
CA ARG A 323 -6.34 -28.27 9.26
C ARG A 323 -6.52 -28.27 10.77
N ILE A 324 -6.36 -29.44 11.37
CA ILE A 324 -6.31 -29.60 12.83
C ILE A 324 -4.84 -29.58 13.22
N ILE A 325 -4.45 -28.67 14.11
CA ILE A 325 -3.09 -28.60 14.65
C ILE A 325 -3.20 -28.83 16.15
N GLN A 326 -2.48 -29.83 16.66
CA GLN A 326 -2.44 -30.16 18.08
C GLN A 326 -1.10 -29.71 18.65
N TYR A 327 -1.13 -28.77 19.60
CA TYR A 327 0.03 -28.40 20.41
C TYR A 327 -0.33 -28.63 21.86
N SER A 328 0.47 -29.45 22.56
CA SER A 328 0.53 -29.57 24.03
C SER A 328 -0.75 -29.10 24.76
N GLU A 329 -1.80 -29.93 24.71
CA GLU A 329 -3.10 -29.76 25.40
C GLU A 329 -4.17 -28.84 24.75
N GLN A 330 -3.90 -28.23 23.60
CA GLN A 330 -4.86 -27.41 22.86
C GLN A 330 -5.13 -27.97 21.45
N ILE A 331 -6.41 -28.04 21.06
CA ILE A 331 -6.84 -28.39 19.70
C ILE A 331 -7.18 -27.11 18.95
N TYR A 332 -6.47 -26.86 17.85
CA TYR A 332 -6.76 -25.76 16.95
C TYR A 332 -7.53 -26.27 15.73
N VAL A 333 -8.72 -25.72 15.48
CA VAL A 333 -9.52 -26.04 14.29
C VAL A 333 -9.59 -24.81 13.40
N ARG A 334 -9.04 -24.94 12.18
CA ARG A 334 -9.10 -23.94 11.11
C ARG A 334 -10.01 -24.47 10.01
N ALA A 335 -11.17 -23.86 9.85
CA ALA A 335 -12.07 -24.07 8.73
C ALA A 335 -11.95 -22.86 7.80
N MET A 336 -11.69 -23.07 6.51
CA MET A 336 -11.66 -22.00 5.52
C MET A 336 -12.77 -22.19 4.50
N CYS A 337 -13.35 -21.07 4.09
CA CYS A 337 -14.31 -21.02 2.99
C CYS A 337 -13.66 -21.53 1.70
N PRO A 338 -14.37 -22.33 0.89
CA PRO A 338 -14.18 -22.24 -0.55
C PRO A 338 -14.66 -20.84 -0.97
N ALA A 339 -13.99 -20.22 -1.93
CA ALA A 339 -14.28 -18.89 -2.44
C ALA A 339 -15.80 -18.60 -2.45
N GLY A 340 -16.26 -17.78 -1.50
CA GLY A 340 -17.65 -17.31 -1.45
C GLY A 340 -18.47 -17.46 -0.17
N LYS A 341 -18.01 -18.01 0.97
CA LYS A 341 -18.75 -17.88 2.27
C LYS A 341 -17.97 -18.31 3.53
N ALA A 342 -17.82 -17.36 4.46
CA ALA A 342 -17.18 -17.39 5.79
C ALA A 342 -17.21 -18.71 6.60
N VAL A 343 -16.05 -19.24 7.05
CA VAL A 343 -15.86 -20.09 8.25
C VAL A 343 -14.42 -19.91 8.81
N THR A 344 -14.17 -20.38 10.04
CA THR A 344 -13.46 -19.75 11.17
C THR A 344 -12.16 -20.45 11.66
N ASN A 345 -11.39 -19.78 12.53
CA ASN A 345 -10.29 -20.35 13.35
C ASN A 345 -10.68 -20.41 14.84
N PHE A 346 -10.27 -21.45 15.57
CA PHE A 346 -10.42 -21.55 17.04
C PHE A 346 -9.20 -22.19 17.73
N SER A 347 -9.02 -21.87 19.01
CA SER A 347 -8.18 -22.57 20.01
C SER A 347 -9.00 -22.82 21.28
N PHE A 348 -8.74 -23.91 22.01
CA PHE A 348 -9.38 -24.22 23.29
C PHE A 348 -8.32 -24.50 24.35
N ASP A 349 -8.46 -23.91 25.53
CA ASP A 349 -7.78 -24.33 26.76
C ASP A 349 -8.62 -25.34 27.52
N TYR A 350 -8.03 -26.49 27.85
CA TYR A 350 -8.71 -27.56 28.56
C TYR A 350 -8.63 -27.33 30.08
N TYR A 351 -9.65 -26.69 30.67
CA TYR A 351 -9.87 -26.78 32.12
C TYR A 351 -11.13 -27.60 32.40
N THR A 352 -10.91 -28.79 32.96
CA THR A 352 -11.95 -29.71 33.41
C THR A 352 -12.82 -29.07 34.49
N THR A 353 -14.06 -28.73 34.16
CA THR A 353 -15.14 -28.60 35.15
C THR A 353 -16.16 -29.69 34.92
N PHE A 354 -16.06 -30.75 35.74
CA PHE A 354 -17.15 -31.70 35.96
C PHE A 354 -18.29 -30.98 36.68
N PHE A 355 -19.48 -30.95 36.08
CA PHE A 355 -20.72 -30.87 36.85
C PHE A 355 -21.51 -32.15 36.58
N SER A 356 -21.86 -32.81 37.69
CA SER A 356 -22.61 -34.06 37.83
C SER A 356 -24.02 -34.01 37.28
#